data_AF-Q0CDV4-F1
#
_entry.id   AF-Q0CDV4-F1
#
_cell.length_a   1.000
_cell.length_b   1.000
_cell.length_c   1.000
_cell.angle_alpha   90.00
_cell.angle_beta   90.00
_cell.angle_gamma   90.00
#
_symmetry.space_group_name_H-M   'P 1'
#
loop_
_entity.id
_entity.type
_entity.pdbx_description
1 polymer ?
#
loop_
_entity_poly.entity_id
_entity_poly.type
_entity_poly.pdbx_seq_one_letter_code
_entity_poly.pdbx_strand_id
1 'polypeptide(L)'
;MSFLCSTDTTIPRSFLALRQPNAMSQSTQALPSARWTSFENWNWGDWGPRLKAFLAAINKPAIVSHASTLIGKTLTLSTPFSAGQYWCCFELVAPDGTLVIARVRLPPLDPHATLDHDYRAACEVATMAYVRDTTDIPVPRVHAYEPPESPRAHAAGAAYMLLEGLRGNSLMDLETDLADLPAPQLHRLLAQWTRIQARLATLTFPRIGAVAAYTPATGPTLGAIATDAGRIGPFDDAVEYLLAEARGRYAHAQKTPLPDADADADARYHRLGPFLHLDIIRRSALFRAHRAGPFPLLHMDIGTQNLLVDAEYNIVGVVDWEMAQTAPWAAHHYQYPFPPADDPADMAAALGDPDHPAHVGYSRIHALQRLYCCKFAEAEAALREEGTPLAVSVAEVLDSDASRAYFMMERHGVDGPVWDEVFARALVRTAYGLDEEGVREYIDCKEAEMEAELEPEAEGCCEG
;
A
#
# COMPACT_ATOMS: atom_id res chain seq x y z
N MET A 1 -33.01 -5.30 11.29
CA MET A 1 -32.84 -4.66 12.61
C MET A 1 -31.53 -5.14 13.16
N SER A 2 -30.68 -4.19 13.49
CA SER A 2 -29.28 -4.20 13.98
C SER A 2 -28.76 -5.45 14.67
N PHE A 3 -27.49 -5.80 14.39
CA PHE A 3 -26.36 -6.21 15.29
C PHE A 3 -25.14 -6.34 14.34
N LEU A 4 -24.08 -5.50 14.30
CA LEU A 4 -23.03 -5.09 15.25
C LEU A 4 -22.20 -6.25 15.84
N CYS A 5 -21.09 -6.56 15.17
CA CYS A 5 -19.81 -7.09 15.67
C CYS A 5 -18.79 -6.78 14.53
N SER A 6 -17.86 -5.82 14.54
CA SER A 6 -16.87 -5.30 15.50
C SER A 6 -15.66 -6.22 15.71
N THR A 7 -14.74 -6.25 14.75
CA THR A 7 -13.30 -5.93 14.86
C THR A 7 -12.64 -6.27 13.51
N ASP A 8 -13.01 -5.51 12.48
CA ASP A 8 -12.45 -5.68 11.14
C ASP A 8 -11.60 -4.44 10.83
N THR A 9 -10.28 -4.61 10.89
CA THR A 9 -9.28 -3.58 10.57
C THR A 9 -9.09 -3.40 9.06
N THR A 10 -9.90 -4.05 8.23
CA THR A 10 -9.89 -3.84 6.79
C THR A 10 -10.76 -2.64 6.40
N ILE A 11 -10.24 -1.82 5.49
CA ILE A 11 -11.02 -0.81 4.78
C ILE A 11 -12.02 -1.59 3.92
N PRO A 12 -13.33 -1.57 4.19
CA PRO A 12 -14.26 -2.35 3.39
C PRO A 12 -14.26 -1.80 1.95
N ARG A 13 -14.21 -2.66 0.94
CA ARG A 13 -14.35 -2.27 -0.48
C ARG A 13 -15.65 -1.53 -0.83
N SER A 14 -16.53 -1.26 0.14
CA SER A 14 -17.67 -0.34 -0.02
C SER A 14 -17.27 1.11 -0.31
N PHE A 15 -15.98 1.46 -0.31
CA PHE A 15 -15.45 2.70 -0.91
C PHE A 15 -15.71 2.83 -2.42
N LEU A 16 -16.05 1.73 -3.13
CA LEU A 16 -16.30 1.73 -4.58
C LEU A 16 -17.76 1.99 -4.99
N ALA A 17 -18.69 2.17 -4.04
CA ALA A 17 -20.11 2.32 -4.39
C ALA A 17 -20.62 3.76 -4.27
N LEU A 18 -20.95 4.33 -5.43
CA LEU A 18 -21.82 5.49 -5.70
C LEU A 18 -21.18 6.88 -5.55
N ARG A 19 -20.44 7.29 -6.59
CA ARG A 19 -20.44 8.70 -7.02
C ARG A 19 -20.74 8.80 -8.51
N GLN A 20 -21.66 9.69 -8.86
CA GLN A 20 -21.95 10.01 -10.24
C GLN A 20 -20.77 10.80 -10.84
N PRO A 21 -20.38 10.55 -12.10
CA PRO A 21 -19.35 11.32 -12.78
C PRO A 21 -19.83 12.76 -12.94
N ASN A 22 -19.29 13.67 -12.14
CA ASN A 22 -19.48 15.10 -12.38
C ASN A 22 -18.54 15.52 -13.51
N ALA A 23 -19.14 16.04 -14.59
CA ALA A 23 -18.46 16.53 -15.76
C ALA A 23 -17.28 17.44 -15.38
N MET A 24 -16.10 17.15 -15.94
CA MET A 24 -14.88 17.93 -15.74
C MET A 24 -15.02 19.31 -16.38
N SER A 25 -15.30 20.30 -15.53
CA SER A 25 -15.03 21.71 -15.80
C SER A 25 -14.02 22.17 -14.75
N GLN A 26 -12.74 21.79 -14.92
CA GLN A 26 -11.70 22.24 -14.00
C GLN A 26 -11.19 23.62 -14.40
N SER A 27 -11.24 24.56 -13.47
CA SER A 27 -10.32 25.70 -13.47
C SER A 27 -8.99 25.19 -12.92
N THR A 28 -7.89 25.44 -13.63
CA THR A 28 -6.52 25.13 -13.19
C THR A 28 -6.11 25.85 -11.88
N GLN A 29 -6.99 26.72 -11.35
CA GLN A 29 -6.80 27.44 -10.08
C GLN A 29 -7.57 26.84 -8.90
N ALA A 30 -8.40 25.81 -9.11
CA ALA A 30 -9.16 25.21 -8.02
C ALA A 30 -8.22 24.66 -6.92
N LEU A 31 -8.62 24.83 -5.67
CA LEU A 31 -7.93 24.27 -4.52
C LEU A 31 -8.19 22.75 -4.46
N PRO A 32 -7.18 21.91 -4.20
CA PRO A 32 -7.36 20.48 -3.97
C PRO A 32 -8.49 20.16 -3.00
N SER A 33 -8.62 20.94 -1.91
CA SER A 33 -9.63 20.69 -0.89
C SER A 33 -11.07 20.85 -1.37
N ALA A 34 -11.32 21.44 -2.54
CA ALA A 34 -12.67 21.56 -3.09
C ALA A 34 -13.34 20.20 -3.38
N ARG A 35 -12.56 19.13 -3.54
CA ARG A 35 -13.07 17.75 -3.67
C ARG A 35 -13.05 16.96 -2.36
N TRP A 36 -12.43 17.49 -1.32
CA TRP A 36 -12.34 16.80 -0.05
C TRP A 36 -13.69 16.78 0.64
N THR A 37 -14.11 15.59 1.02
CA THR A 37 -15.44 15.35 1.57
C THR A 37 -15.51 15.63 3.06
N SER A 38 -14.40 15.98 3.71
CA SER A 38 -14.35 16.14 5.17
C SER A 38 -14.92 14.93 5.91
N PHE A 39 -14.79 13.75 5.30
CA PHE A 39 -15.35 12.48 5.78
C PHE A 39 -16.88 12.46 5.95
N GLU A 40 -17.60 13.18 5.09
CA GLU A 40 -19.05 13.02 4.96
C GLU A 40 -19.43 11.53 4.86
N ASN A 41 -20.39 11.11 5.69
CA ASN A 41 -20.95 9.74 5.80
C ASN A 41 -20.11 8.68 6.53
N TRP A 42 -19.12 9.07 7.34
CA TRP A 42 -18.41 8.15 8.24
C TRP A 42 -19.26 7.73 9.45
N ASN A 43 -20.16 6.76 9.23
CA ASN A 43 -21.08 6.21 10.24
C ASN A 43 -20.66 4.80 10.71
N TRP A 44 -19.39 4.43 10.54
CA TRP A 44 -18.91 3.06 10.70
C TRP A 44 -18.02 2.91 11.94
N GLY A 45 -18.47 2.10 12.90
CA GLY A 45 -17.70 1.75 14.10
C GLY A 45 -17.13 2.96 14.87
N ASP A 46 -15.91 2.80 15.39
CA ASP A 46 -15.24 3.80 16.23
C ASP A 46 -14.55 4.93 15.46
N TRP A 47 -14.55 4.86 14.13
CA TRP A 47 -13.83 5.79 13.27
C TRP A 47 -14.38 7.23 13.31
N GLY A 48 -15.70 7.38 13.23
CA GLY A 48 -16.37 8.68 13.28
C GLY A 48 -16.16 9.40 14.63
N PRO A 49 -16.45 8.74 15.78
CA PRO A 49 -16.17 9.29 17.10
C PRO A 49 -14.70 9.65 17.31
N ARG A 50 -13.76 8.76 16.93
CA ARG A 50 -12.30 9.00 17.01
C ARG A 50 -11.90 10.27 16.29
N LEU A 51 -12.35 10.45 15.04
CA LEU A 51 -12.04 11.65 14.26
C LEU A 51 -12.66 12.91 14.86
N LYS A 52 -13.91 12.87 15.31
CA LYS A 52 -14.57 14.02 15.96
C LYS A 52 -13.82 14.47 17.22
N ALA A 53 -13.42 13.52 18.07
CA ALA A 53 -12.64 13.81 19.27
C ALA A 53 -11.28 14.42 18.91
N PHE A 54 -10.59 13.85 17.92
CA PHE A 54 -9.34 14.39 17.40
C PHE A 54 -9.50 15.84 16.88
N LEU A 55 -10.50 16.11 16.04
CA LEU A 55 -10.72 17.44 15.48
C LEU A 55 -11.00 18.51 16.53
N ALA A 56 -11.59 18.13 17.67
CA ALA A 56 -11.84 18.99 18.82
C ALA A 56 -10.58 19.22 19.68
N ALA A 57 -9.66 18.25 19.73
CA ALA A 57 -8.45 18.32 20.54
C ALA A 57 -7.30 19.09 19.86
N ILE A 58 -7.22 19.07 18.52
CA ILE A 58 -6.09 19.63 17.79
C ILE A 58 -6.13 21.16 17.74
N ASN A 59 -5.01 21.78 18.13
CA ASN A 59 -4.77 23.21 18.05
C ASN A 59 -4.33 23.61 16.63
N LYS A 60 -5.30 23.68 15.70
CA LYS A 60 -5.07 24.10 14.31
C LYS A 60 -4.37 25.46 14.18
N PRO A 61 -4.69 26.49 15.00
CA PRO A 61 -3.97 27.77 14.97
C PRO A 61 -2.46 27.66 15.19
N ALA A 62 -2.00 26.74 16.04
CA ALA A 62 -0.56 26.52 16.25
C ALA A 62 0.13 25.98 14.98
N ILE A 63 -0.54 25.06 14.27
CA ILE A 63 -0.06 24.50 13.00
C ILE A 63 -0.01 25.59 11.93
N VAL A 64 -1.08 26.38 11.78
CA VAL A 64 -1.15 27.51 10.82
C VAL A 64 -0.07 28.54 11.10
N SER A 65 0.16 28.88 12.37
CA SER A 65 1.21 29.83 12.78
C SER A 65 2.61 29.31 12.44
N HIS A 66 2.87 28.02 12.70
CA HIS A 66 4.14 27.39 12.34
C HIS A 66 4.36 27.42 10.83
N ALA A 67 3.39 26.94 10.05
CA ALA A 67 3.47 26.95 8.59
C ALA A 67 3.65 28.36 8.04
N SER A 68 2.91 29.35 8.56
CA SER A 68 3.03 30.76 8.12
C SER A 68 4.44 31.31 8.35
N THR A 69 5.05 30.95 9.49
CA THR A 69 6.42 31.36 9.85
C THR A 69 7.44 30.74 8.90
N LEU A 70 7.31 29.44 8.60
CA LEU A 70 8.23 28.73 7.71
C LEU A 70 8.15 29.24 6.26
N ILE A 71 6.94 29.49 5.78
CA ILE A 71 6.70 29.96 4.40
C ILE A 71 6.97 31.46 4.27
N GLY A 72 6.98 32.21 5.38
CA GLY A 72 7.12 33.67 5.38
C GLY A 72 5.89 34.40 4.83
N LYS A 73 4.71 33.75 4.88
CA LYS A 73 3.43 34.27 4.37
C LYS A 73 2.31 33.94 5.34
N THR A 74 1.30 34.79 5.40
CA THR A 74 0.07 34.48 6.15
C THR A 74 -0.70 33.37 5.43
N LEU A 75 -0.88 32.25 6.11
CA LEU A 75 -1.70 31.13 5.63
C LEU A 75 -3.06 31.13 6.32
N THR A 76 -4.10 30.77 5.56
CA THR A 76 -5.44 30.48 6.08
C THR A 76 -5.78 29.02 5.87
N LEU A 77 -6.47 28.43 6.83
CA LEU A 77 -6.96 27.05 6.77
C LEU A 77 -8.22 26.97 5.90
N SER A 78 -8.22 26.08 4.90
CA SER A 78 -9.43 25.75 4.15
C SER A 78 -10.42 24.98 5.03
N THR A 79 -11.72 25.17 4.80
CA THR A 79 -12.77 24.48 5.58
C THR A 79 -12.73 22.97 5.38
N PRO A 80 -12.62 22.45 4.14
CA PRO A 80 -12.57 21.01 3.94
C PRO A 80 -11.24 20.40 4.42
N PHE A 81 -11.30 19.17 4.92
CA PHE A 81 -10.14 18.36 5.27
C PHE A 81 -10.26 16.96 4.65
N SER A 82 -9.13 16.26 4.53
CA SER A 82 -9.12 14.84 4.18
C SER A 82 -8.59 14.04 5.37
N ALA A 83 -8.98 12.78 5.51
CA ALA A 83 -8.43 11.90 6.53
C ALA A 83 -8.24 10.50 5.97
N GLY A 84 -7.48 9.67 6.66
CA GLY A 84 -7.32 8.26 6.37
C GLY A 84 -7.26 7.47 7.67
N GLN A 85 -6.60 6.32 7.63
CA GLN A 85 -6.47 5.48 8.83
C GLN A 85 -5.59 6.12 9.92
N TYR A 86 -4.49 6.74 9.48
CA TYR A 86 -3.40 7.20 10.33
C TYR A 86 -3.25 8.72 10.40
N TRP A 87 -3.76 9.43 9.39
CA TRP A 87 -3.48 10.85 9.20
C TRP A 87 -4.75 11.65 8.87
N CYS A 88 -4.76 12.91 9.27
CA CYS A 88 -5.73 13.92 8.86
C CYS A 88 -5.00 15.08 8.19
N CYS A 89 -5.40 15.42 6.97
CA CYS A 89 -4.79 16.42 6.12
C CYS A 89 -5.62 17.71 6.10
N PHE A 90 -4.95 18.82 6.39
CA PHE A 90 -5.51 20.17 6.32
C PHE A 90 -4.83 20.98 5.22
N GLU A 91 -5.61 21.64 4.38
CA GLU A 91 -5.09 22.53 3.34
C GLU A 91 -4.92 23.96 3.90
N LEU A 92 -3.72 24.51 3.74
CA LEU A 92 -3.34 25.85 4.14
C LEU A 92 -2.99 26.68 2.90
N VAL A 93 -3.57 27.86 2.77
CA VAL A 93 -3.50 28.67 1.55
C VAL A 93 -3.05 30.09 1.85
N ALA A 94 -2.09 30.61 1.08
CA ALA A 94 -1.70 32.03 1.11
C ALA A 94 -2.50 32.83 0.05
N PRO A 95 -2.62 34.17 0.19
CA PRO A 95 -3.31 35.02 -0.78
C PRO A 95 -2.77 34.95 -2.22
N ASP A 96 -1.50 34.60 -2.40
CA ASP A 96 -0.87 34.45 -3.72
C ASP A 96 -1.03 33.04 -4.33
N GLY A 97 -1.80 32.17 -3.67
CA GLY A 97 -2.06 30.81 -4.12
C GLY A 97 -0.98 29.80 -3.71
N THR A 98 0.00 30.15 -2.87
CA THR A 98 0.90 29.17 -2.24
C THR A 98 0.09 28.18 -1.40
N LEU A 99 0.37 26.89 -1.56
CA LEU A 99 -0.34 25.80 -0.88
C LEU A 99 0.61 25.02 0.04
N VAL A 100 0.13 24.68 1.22
CA VAL A 100 0.78 23.77 2.17
C VAL A 100 -0.26 22.77 2.67
N ILE A 101 0.10 21.49 2.72
CA ILE A 101 -0.72 20.46 3.36
C ILE A 101 -0.12 20.15 4.72
N ALA A 102 -0.90 20.34 5.78
CA ALA A 102 -0.55 19.84 7.11
C ALA A 102 -1.13 18.44 7.30
N ARG A 103 -0.29 17.42 7.34
CA ARG A 103 -0.66 16.02 7.59
C ARG A 103 -0.42 15.73 9.08
N VAL A 104 -1.50 15.56 9.84
CA VAL A 104 -1.52 15.50 11.31
C VAL A 104 -1.91 14.10 11.78
N ARG A 105 -1.14 13.52 12.71
CA ARG A 105 -1.30 12.13 13.13
C ARG A 105 -2.58 11.93 13.93
N LEU A 106 -3.42 10.97 13.52
CA LEU A 106 -4.57 10.54 14.31
C LEU A 106 -4.10 9.68 15.50
N PRO A 107 -4.76 9.74 16.67
CA PRO A 107 -4.49 8.82 17.78
C PRO A 107 -4.70 7.37 17.31
N PRO A 108 -3.98 6.36 17.80
CA PRO A 108 -4.14 4.98 17.34
C PRO A 108 -5.59 4.50 17.50
N LEU A 109 -6.08 3.70 16.55
CA LEU A 109 -7.40 3.09 16.65
C LEU A 109 -7.41 1.98 17.70
N ASP A 110 -6.39 1.11 17.64
CA ASP A 110 -6.10 0.11 18.67
C ASP A 110 -4.97 0.62 19.58
N PRO A 111 -5.21 0.87 20.88
CA PRO A 111 -4.16 1.27 21.81
C PRO A 111 -3.10 0.19 22.06
N HIS A 112 -3.35 -1.05 21.64
CA HIS A 112 -2.41 -2.18 21.73
C HIS A 112 -1.60 -2.41 20.45
N ALA A 113 -1.83 -1.60 19.41
CA ALA A 113 -1.04 -1.68 18.18
C ALA A 113 0.45 -1.49 18.47
N THR A 114 1.28 -2.38 17.93
CA THR A 114 2.74 -2.36 18.18
C THR A 114 3.53 -1.67 17.07
N LEU A 115 2.85 -1.19 16.02
CA LEU A 115 3.46 -0.50 14.90
C LEU A 115 4.12 0.81 15.37
N ASP A 116 5.41 0.93 15.10
CA ASP A 116 6.21 2.10 15.44
C ASP A 116 5.98 3.24 14.44
N HIS A 117 4.90 3.98 14.67
CA HIS A 117 4.45 5.05 13.80
C HIS A 117 5.42 6.22 13.69
N ASP A 118 6.16 6.53 14.75
CA ASP A 118 7.09 7.66 14.76
C ASP A 118 8.32 7.34 13.93
N TYR A 119 8.87 6.14 14.06
CA TYR A 119 9.94 5.67 13.21
C TYR A 119 9.50 5.55 11.75
N ARG A 120 8.28 5.09 11.49
CA ARG A 120 7.73 5.03 10.12
C ARG A 120 7.63 6.41 9.49
N ALA A 121 7.13 7.42 10.23
CA ALA A 121 7.08 8.79 9.76
C ALA A 121 8.48 9.40 9.54
N ALA A 122 9.46 9.08 10.39
CA ALA A 122 10.84 9.51 10.16
C ALA A 122 11.44 8.89 8.87
N CYS A 123 11.16 7.60 8.62
CA CYS A 123 11.58 6.93 7.38
C CYS A 123 10.88 7.51 6.15
N GLU A 124 9.60 7.87 6.25
CA GLU A 124 8.85 8.56 5.20
C GLU A 124 9.55 9.87 4.80
N VAL A 125 9.87 10.73 5.78
CA VAL A 125 10.53 12.02 5.56
C VAL A 125 11.91 11.84 4.91
N ALA A 126 12.69 10.88 5.39
CA ALA A 126 14.01 10.57 4.82
C ALA A 126 13.90 10.04 3.38
N THR A 127 12.93 9.17 3.10
CA THR A 127 12.69 8.63 1.76
C THR A 127 12.26 9.72 0.79
N MET A 128 11.32 10.58 1.18
CA MET A 128 10.85 11.68 0.35
C MET A 128 11.99 12.63 -0.03
N ALA A 129 12.86 12.97 0.94
CA ALA A 129 14.03 13.79 0.67
C ALA A 129 15.01 13.10 -0.29
N TYR A 130 15.30 11.81 -0.08
CA TYR A 130 16.20 11.04 -0.93
C TYR A 130 15.71 10.95 -2.37
N VAL A 131 14.45 10.55 -2.58
CA VAL A 131 13.87 10.40 -3.92
C VAL A 131 13.83 11.75 -4.64
N ARG A 132 13.43 12.82 -3.94
CA ARG A 132 13.35 14.17 -4.50
C ARG A 132 14.70 14.74 -4.91
N ASP A 133 15.77 14.39 -4.21
CA ASP A 133 17.12 14.89 -4.51
C ASP A 133 17.84 14.08 -5.60
N THR A 134 17.41 12.83 -5.84
CA THR A 134 18.13 11.89 -6.73
C THR A 134 17.36 11.50 -7.99
N THR A 135 16.09 11.89 -8.11
CA THR A 135 15.23 11.54 -9.25
C THR A 135 14.41 12.73 -9.74
N ASP A 136 13.75 12.53 -10.88
CA ASP A 136 12.75 13.45 -11.43
C ASP A 136 11.30 13.11 -11.00
N ILE A 137 11.13 12.22 -10.03
CA ILE A 137 9.80 11.83 -9.52
C ILE A 137 9.19 13.03 -8.77
N PRO A 138 7.92 13.39 -9.03
CA PRO A 138 7.27 14.51 -8.38
C PRO A 138 6.87 14.16 -6.94
N VAL A 139 7.80 14.32 -6.00
CA VAL A 139 7.57 14.12 -4.56
C VAL A 139 7.36 15.49 -3.90
N PRO A 140 6.30 15.71 -3.08
CA PRO A 140 6.10 16.98 -2.41
C PRO A 140 7.24 17.26 -1.43
N ARG A 141 7.71 18.50 -1.38
CA ARG A 141 8.72 18.90 -0.40
C ARG A 141 8.16 18.81 1.02
N VAL A 142 8.91 18.18 1.92
CA VAL A 142 8.69 18.32 3.37
C VAL A 142 9.27 19.65 3.84
N HIS A 143 8.44 20.58 4.28
CA HIS A 143 8.87 21.85 4.87
C HIS A 143 9.32 21.67 6.33
N ALA A 144 8.60 20.83 7.07
CA ALA A 144 8.95 20.46 8.44
C ALA A 144 8.25 19.15 8.83
N TYR A 145 8.88 18.41 9.75
CA TYR A 145 8.26 17.31 10.48
C TYR A 145 8.47 17.57 11.97
N GLU A 146 7.38 17.56 12.73
CA GLU A 146 7.34 17.78 14.17
C GLU A 146 6.93 16.45 14.83
N PRO A 147 7.90 15.66 15.32
CA PRO A 147 7.63 14.38 15.99
C PRO A 147 6.97 14.60 17.36
N PRO A 148 6.37 13.56 17.98
CA PRO A 148 5.57 13.71 19.21
C PRO A 148 6.28 14.44 20.35
N GLU A 149 7.60 14.23 20.50
CA GLU A 149 8.42 14.84 21.53
C GLU A 149 8.73 16.33 21.29
N SER A 150 8.48 16.85 20.08
CA SER A 150 8.80 18.23 19.75
C SER A 150 7.89 19.22 20.49
N PRO A 151 8.39 20.40 20.92
CA PRO A 151 7.55 21.42 21.55
C PRO A 151 6.38 21.89 20.66
N ARG A 152 6.57 21.87 19.34
CA ARG A 152 5.53 22.28 18.38
C ARG A 152 4.44 21.21 18.23
N ALA A 153 4.78 19.92 18.25
CA ALA A 153 3.78 18.84 18.29
C ALA A 153 2.96 18.90 19.57
N HIS A 154 3.59 19.12 20.74
CA HIS A 154 2.89 19.34 22.00
C HIS A 154 1.91 20.53 21.93
N ALA A 155 2.35 21.65 21.34
CA ALA A 155 1.48 22.83 21.17
C ALA A 155 0.33 22.60 20.18
N ALA A 156 0.54 21.75 19.17
CA ALA A 156 -0.47 21.37 18.18
C ALA A 156 -1.45 20.29 18.70
N GLY A 157 -1.02 19.48 19.68
CA GLY A 157 -1.78 18.35 20.22
C GLY A 157 -1.55 17.02 19.49
N ALA A 158 -0.67 16.98 18.50
CA ALA A 158 -0.25 15.77 17.79
C ALA A 158 1.03 15.99 17.00
N ALA A 159 1.71 14.91 16.62
CA ALA A 159 2.76 14.95 15.60
C ALA A 159 2.19 15.33 14.24
N TYR A 160 2.96 16.06 13.45
CA TYR A 160 2.54 16.49 12.11
C TYR A 160 3.71 16.76 11.19
N MET A 161 3.42 16.76 9.89
CA MET A 161 4.32 17.26 8.85
C MET A 161 3.65 18.37 8.05
N LEU A 162 4.45 19.31 7.59
CA LEU A 162 4.05 20.39 6.69
C LEU A 162 4.66 20.07 5.33
N LEU A 163 3.81 19.82 4.35
CA LEU A 163 4.18 19.41 3.00
C LEU A 163 3.85 20.51 2.00
N GLU A 164 4.61 20.60 0.92
CA GLU A 164 4.26 21.35 -0.27
C GLU A 164 2.88 20.90 -0.77
N GLY A 165 1.98 21.86 -1.01
CA GLY A 165 0.68 21.58 -1.60
C GLY A 165 0.75 21.51 -3.12
N LEU A 166 0.36 20.37 -3.66
CA LEU A 166 0.33 20.09 -5.09
C LEU A 166 -1.07 20.33 -5.65
N ARG A 167 -1.16 20.98 -6.82
CA ARG A 167 -2.44 21.23 -7.50
C ARG A 167 -2.85 20.01 -8.32
N GLY A 168 -3.45 19.05 -7.63
CA GLY A 168 -4.01 17.83 -8.20
C GLY A 168 -4.95 17.16 -7.21
N ASN A 169 -5.63 16.11 -7.66
CA ASN A 169 -6.44 15.24 -6.80
C ASN A 169 -5.98 13.81 -6.99
N SER A 170 -6.26 12.92 -6.03
CA SER A 170 -5.94 11.51 -6.22
C SER A 170 -6.66 10.98 -7.46
N LEU A 171 -5.98 10.14 -8.23
CA LEU A 171 -6.58 9.49 -9.41
C LEU A 171 -7.84 8.71 -9.02
N MET A 172 -7.84 8.10 -7.83
CA MET A 172 -9.00 7.42 -7.24
C MET A 172 -10.23 8.33 -7.08
N ASP A 173 -10.04 9.60 -6.71
CA ASP A 173 -11.16 10.55 -6.55
C ASP A 173 -11.76 10.98 -7.89
N LEU A 174 -11.03 10.79 -8.98
CA LEU A 174 -11.43 11.25 -10.32
C LEU A 174 -12.00 10.13 -11.16
N GLU A 175 -11.40 8.93 -11.09
CA GLU A 175 -11.72 7.82 -11.98
C GLU A 175 -11.94 6.54 -11.20
N THR A 176 -13.13 5.96 -11.36
CA THR A 176 -13.49 4.67 -10.77
C THR A 176 -13.02 3.50 -11.62
N ASP A 177 -12.99 3.63 -12.95
CA ASP A 177 -12.51 2.62 -13.89
C ASP A 177 -11.55 3.26 -14.90
N LEU A 178 -10.28 2.90 -14.85
CA LEU A 178 -9.27 3.42 -15.77
C LEU A 178 -9.53 3.00 -17.22
N ALA A 179 -10.27 1.91 -17.46
CA ALA A 179 -10.63 1.48 -18.80
C ALA A 179 -11.61 2.44 -19.49
N ASP A 180 -12.31 3.29 -18.73
CA ASP A 180 -13.27 4.27 -19.27
C ASP A 180 -12.57 5.58 -19.71
N LEU A 181 -11.28 5.75 -19.39
CA LEU A 181 -10.50 6.90 -19.84
C LEU A 181 -10.31 6.89 -21.37
N PRO A 182 -10.44 8.05 -22.04
CA PRO A 182 -10.05 8.19 -23.44
C PRO A 182 -8.61 7.72 -23.67
N ALA A 183 -8.41 6.92 -24.72
CA ALA A 183 -7.13 6.25 -24.97
C ALA A 183 -5.88 7.16 -24.89
N PRO A 184 -5.86 8.40 -25.41
CA PRO A 184 -4.70 9.28 -25.26
C PRO A 184 -4.37 9.64 -23.81
N GLN A 185 -5.37 9.77 -22.94
CA GLN A 185 -5.20 10.07 -21.52
C GLN A 185 -4.72 8.82 -20.78
N LEU A 186 -5.35 7.67 -21.03
CA LEU A 186 -4.94 6.39 -20.44
C LEU A 186 -3.48 6.04 -20.77
N HIS A 187 -3.08 6.15 -22.05
CA HIS A 187 -1.71 5.88 -22.47
C HIS A 187 -0.70 6.81 -21.82
N ARG A 188 -1.03 8.10 -21.66
CA ARG A 188 -0.17 9.09 -21.01
C ARG A 188 -0.03 8.82 -19.52
N LEU A 189 -1.14 8.49 -18.85
CA LEU A 189 -1.18 8.19 -17.43
C LEU A 189 -0.32 6.95 -17.12
N LEU A 190 -0.55 5.83 -17.82
CA LEU A 190 0.22 4.60 -17.61
C LEU A 190 1.70 4.76 -18.00
N ALA A 191 2.03 5.58 -19.01
CA ALA A 191 3.42 5.89 -19.34
C ALA A 191 4.12 6.66 -18.21
N GLN A 192 3.46 7.64 -17.58
CA GLN A 192 4.03 8.36 -16.44
C GLN A 192 4.15 7.46 -15.21
N TRP A 193 3.12 6.66 -14.91
CA TRP A 193 3.10 5.77 -13.75
C TRP A 193 4.22 4.74 -13.81
N THR A 194 4.33 4.02 -14.92
CA THR A 194 5.40 3.03 -15.12
C THR A 194 6.79 3.66 -15.16
N ARG A 195 6.95 4.87 -15.73
CA ARG A 195 8.20 5.63 -15.67
C ARG A 195 8.61 5.97 -14.25
N ILE A 196 7.67 6.37 -13.39
CA ILE A 196 7.93 6.65 -11.97
C ILE A 196 8.43 5.38 -11.26
N GLN A 197 7.73 4.26 -11.43
CA GLN A 197 8.10 2.99 -10.80
C GLN A 197 9.45 2.47 -11.31
N ALA A 198 9.69 2.53 -12.62
CA ALA A 198 10.96 2.15 -13.22
C ALA A 198 12.10 3.05 -12.74
N ARG A 199 11.90 4.38 -12.69
CA ARG A 199 12.91 5.30 -12.15
C ARG A 199 13.21 4.99 -10.68
N LEU A 200 12.20 4.71 -9.87
CA LEU A 200 12.40 4.36 -8.46
C LEU A 200 13.20 3.06 -8.32
N ALA A 201 12.91 2.06 -9.17
CA ALA A 201 13.63 0.79 -9.20
C ALA A 201 15.11 0.90 -9.62
N THR A 202 15.56 2.04 -10.17
CA THR A 202 17.00 2.30 -10.37
C THR A 202 17.74 2.55 -9.06
N LEU A 203 17.03 2.98 -8.00
CA LEU A 203 17.59 3.22 -6.67
C LEU A 203 17.70 1.88 -5.94
N THR A 204 18.82 1.20 -6.11
CA THR A 204 19.01 -0.14 -5.56
C THR A 204 19.99 -0.18 -4.38
N PHE A 205 19.79 -1.15 -3.49
CA PHE A 205 20.54 -1.29 -2.25
C PHE A 205 20.95 -2.74 -2.00
N PRO A 206 22.01 -2.99 -1.22
CA PRO A 206 22.45 -4.36 -0.92
C PRO A 206 21.50 -5.12 0.01
N ARG A 207 20.62 -4.41 0.74
CA ARG A 207 19.72 -4.98 1.76
C ARG A 207 18.29 -4.49 1.57
N ILE A 208 17.35 -5.30 2.04
CA ILE A 208 15.93 -4.99 2.23
C ILE A 208 15.76 -4.25 3.56
N GLY A 209 15.22 -3.02 3.52
CA GLY A 209 15.10 -2.14 4.66
C GLY A 209 14.41 -0.82 4.32
N ALA A 210 14.04 -0.04 5.33
CA ALA A 210 13.52 1.31 5.14
C ALA A 210 14.68 2.32 5.04
N VAL A 211 14.51 3.41 4.29
CA VAL A 211 15.46 4.54 4.34
C VAL A 211 15.24 5.29 5.65
N ALA A 212 16.04 4.96 6.67
CA ALA A 212 15.88 5.47 8.03
C ALA A 212 16.45 6.88 8.22
N ALA A 213 17.41 7.26 7.38
CA ALA A 213 17.98 8.61 7.35
C ALA A 213 18.54 8.93 5.97
N TYR A 214 18.59 10.20 5.61
CA TYR A 214 19.19 10.67 4.38
C TYR A 214 19.76 12.08 4.55
N THR A 215 20.97 12.30 4.05
CA THR A 215 21.49 13.64 3.77
C THR A 215 22.21 13.63 2.42
N PRO A 216 22.24 14.75 1.68
CA PRO A 216 23.01 14.83 0.43
C PRO A 216 24.50 14.51 0.60
N ALA A 217 25.07 14.75 1.79
CA ALA A 217 26.49 14.54 2.07
C ALA A 217 26.84 13.07 2.31
N THR A 218 25.94 12.31 2.94
CA THR A 218 26.20 10.91 3.33
C THR A 218 25.45 9.90 2.48
N GLY A 219 24.45 10.34 1.71
CA GLY A 219 23.50 9.46 1.06
C GLY A 219 22.50 8.82 2.05
N PRO A 220 21.67 7.89 1.54
CA PRO A 220 20.66 7.20 2.34
C PRO A 220 21.29 6.14 3.26
N THR A 221 20.76 6.03 4.48
CA THR A 221 21.09 4.96 5.43
C THR A 221 19.87 4.05 5.58
N LEU A 222 20.07 2.74 5.34
CA LEU A 222 19.02 1.75 5.54
C LEU A 222 18.93 1.31 7.01
N GLY A 223 17.70 1.22 7.50
CA GLY A 223 17.33 0.66 8.80
C GLY A 223 16.31 -0.46 8.68
N ALA A 224 15.76 -0.86 9.83
CA ALA A 224 14.69 -1.85 9.91
C ALA A 224 13.40 -1.31 9.27
N ILE A 225 12.49 -2.22 8.88
CA ILE A 225 11.14 -1.91 8.40
C ILE A 225 10.18 -1.93 9.61
N ALA A 226 9.30 -0.94 9.70
CA ALA A 226 8.25 -0.91 10.73
C ALA A 226 7.04 -1.74 10.28
N THR A 227 6.67 -2.76 11.03
CA THR A 227 5.49 -3.61 10.78
C THR A 227 4.60 -3.69 12.02
N ASP A 228 3.43 -4.29 11.86
CA ASP A 228 2.51 -4.56 12.99
C ASP A 228 3.07 -5.57 14.00
N ALA A 229 4.15 -6.29 13.64
CA ALA A 229 4.91 -7.17 14.52
C ALA A 229 6.17 -6.50 15.10
N GLY A 230 6.31 -5.18 14.94
CA GLY A 230 7.47 -4.40 15.36
C GLY A 230 8.46 -4.14 14.22
N ARG A 231 9.69 -3.76 14.58
CA ARG A 231 10.73 -3.47 13.58
C ARG A 231 11.46 -4.74 13.15
N ILE A 232 11.57 -4.98 11.84
CA ILE A 232 12.24 -6.17 11.28
C ILE A 232 13.38 -5.81 10.32
N GLY A 233 14.41 -6.65 10.23
CA GLY A 233 15.54 -6.42 9.34
C GLY A 233 16.53 -5.36 9.83
N PRO A 234 17.35 -4.77 8.94
CA PRO A 234 17.39 -5.01 7.49
C PRO A 234 17.86 -6.43 7.13
N PHE A 235 17.53 -6.89 5.92
CA PHE A 235 17.83 -8.25 5.45
C PHE A 235 18.76 -8.25 4.24
N ASP A 236 19.72 -9.17 4.21
CA ASP A 236 20.58 -9.41 3.03
C ASP A 236 19.91 -10.34 2.00
N ASP A 237 18.76 -10.93 2.36
CA ASP A 237 18.14 -12.04 1.66
C ASP A 237 16.61 -11.90 1.55
N ALA A 238 16.09 -12.03 0.34
CA ALA A 238 14.66 -11.91 0.07
C ALA A 238 13.80 -12.95 0.79
N VAL A 239 14.29 -14.19 0.92
CA VAL A 239 13.55 -15.28 1.58
C VAL A 239 13.49 -15.03 3.07
N GLU A 240 14.56 -14.54 3.68
CA GLU A 240 14.56 -14.19 5.11
C GLU A 240 13.57 -13.05 5.42
N TYR A 241 13.53 -12.03 4.56
CA TYR A 241 12.54 -10.96 4.62
C TYR A 241 11.10 -11.51 4.55
N LEU A 242 10.78 -12.29 3.50
CA LEU A 242 9.44 -12.85 3.31
C LEU A 242 9.02 -13.76 4.47
N LEU A 243 9.95 -14.55 5.03
CA LEU A 243 9.67 -15.37 6.20
C LEU A 243 9.43 -14.54 7.46
N ALA A 244 10.13 -13.42 7.64
CA ALA A 244 9.91 -12.53 8.77
C ALA A 244 8.51 -11.87 8.70
N GLU A 245 8.14 -11.41 7.51
CA GLU A 245 6.81 -10.88 7.17
C GLU A 245 5.69 -11.92 7.42
N ALA A 246 5.86 -13.16 6.92
CA ALA A 246 4.88 -14.23 7.11
C ALA A 246 4.78 -14.65 8.59
N ARG A 247 5.89 -14.72 9.32
CA ARG A 247 5.89 -15.00 10.77
C ARG A 247 5.15 -13.93 11.55
N GLY A 248 5.34 -12.66 11.20
CA GLY A 248 4.64 -11.54 11.83
C GLY A 248 3.12 -11.65 11.65
N ARG A 249 2.67 -11.91 10.41
CA ARG A 249 1.25 -12.13 10.09
C ARG A 249 0.68 -13.35 10.81
N TYR A 250 1.41 -14.47 10.84
CA TYR A 250 0.97 -15.68 11.53
C TYR A 250 0.83 -15.45 13.04
N ALA A 251 1.83 -14.83 13.67
CA ALA A 251 1.78 -14.50 15.10
C ALA A 251 0.66 -13.48 15.43
N HIS A 252 0.32 -12.59 14.52
CA HIS A 252 -0.83 -11.69 14.66
C HIS A 252 -2.15 -12.49 14.58
N ALA A 253 -2.34 -13.30 13.54
CA ALA A 253 -3.53 -14.12 13.34
C ALA A 253 -3.80 -15.13 14.49
N GLN A 254 -2.75 -15.61 15.15
CA GLN A 254 -2.87 -16.44 16.35
C GLN A 254 -3.46 -15.68 17.55
N LYS A 255 -3.23 -14.38 17.65
CA LYS A 255 -3.71 -13.53 18.77
C LYS A 255 -5.08 -12.93 18.51
N THR A 256 -5.48 -12.82 17.25
CA THR A 256 -6.78 -12.28 16.85
C THR A 256 -7.89 -13.28 17.21
N PRO A 257 -8.87 -12.87 18.04
CA PRO A 257 -10.05 -13.68 18.32
C PRO A 257 -10.82 -13.96 17.04
N LEU A 258 -11.21 -15.22 16.82
CA LEU A 258 -12.14 -15.55 15.75
C LEU A 258 -13.56 -15.15 16.18
N PRO A 259 -14.44 -14.70 15.26
CA PRO A 259 -15.87 -14.56 15.56
C PRO A 259 -16.46 -15.89 16.04
N ASP A 260 -17.56 -15.87 16.81
CA ASP A 260 -18.21 -17.07 17.34
C ASP A 260 -18.44 -18.16 16.28
N ALA A 261 -18.32 -19.42 16.70
CA ALA A 261 -18.15 -20.66 15.92
C ALA A 261 -19.22 -21.00 14.85
N ASP A 262 -20.25 -20.17 14.65
CA ASP A 262 -21.25 -20.35 13.58
C ASP A 262 -20.82 -19.68 12.24
N ALA A 263 -19.65 -19.03 12.19
CA ALA A 263 -19.04 -18.41 10.99
C ALA A 263 -17.82 -19.19 10.41
N ASP A 264 -17.79 -20.50 10.64
CA ASP A 264 -16.59 -21.36 10.64
C ASP A 264 -15.82 -21.48 9.31
N ALA A 265 -16.47 -21.29 8.15
CA ALA A 265 -15.79 -21.37 6.85
C ALA A 265 -14.95 -20.12 6.53
N ASP A 266 -15.40 -18.94 6.97
CA ASP A 266 -14.76 -17.65 6.68
C ASP A 266 -13.50 -17.43 7.54
N ALA A 267 -13.38 -18.13 8.67
CA ALA A 267 -12.25 -18.00 9.58
C ALA A 267 -11.06 -18.95 9.27
N ARG A 268 -11.30 -20.05 8.52
CA ARG A 268 -10.31 -21.12 8.27
C ARG A 268 -8.97 -20.56 7.79
N TYR A 269 -9.02 -19.72 6.77
CA TYR A 269 -7.83 -19.21 6.11
C TYR A 269 -7.14 -18.07 6.85
N HIS A 270 -7.77 -17.48 7.88
CA HIS A 270 -7.17 -16.39 8.66
C HIS A 270 -5.83 -16.79 9.31
N ARG A 271 -5.76 -18.00 9.88
CA ARG A 271 -4.51 -18.55 10.46
C ARG A 271 -3.76 -19.44 9.48
N LEU A 272 -4.49 -20.23 8.69
CA LEU A 272 -3.91 -21.18 7.76
C LEU A 272 -3.15 -20.47 6.62
N GLY A 273 -3.63 -19.33 6.14
CA GLY A 273 -2.97 -18.57 5.06
C GLY A 273 -1.53 -18.18 5.39
N PRO A 274 -1.25 -17.43 6.47
CA PRO A 274 0.11 -17.08 6.84
C PRO A 274 0.98 -18.31 7.16
N PHE A 275 0.38 -19.40 7.63
CA PHE A 275 1.08 -20.68 7.82
C PHE A 275 1.50 -21.30 6.47
N LEU A 276 0.60 -21.33 5.49
CA LEU A 276 0.89 -21.75 4.11
C LEU A 276 2.00 -20.88 3.50
N HIS A 277 1.98 -19.57 3.73
CA HIS A 277 3.05 -18.66 3.26
C HIS A 277 4.41 -19.13 3.79
N LEU A 278 4.51 -19.46 5.09
CA LEU A 278 5.76 -19.95 5.69
C LEU A 278 6.27 -21.23 5.02
N ASP A 279 5.40 -22.22 4.78
CA ASP A 279 5.79 -23.48 4.15
C ASP A 279 6.20 -23.26 2.68
N ILE A 280 5.42 -22.49 1.92
CA ILE A 280 5.66 -22.20 0.50
C ILE A 280 6.96 -21.41 0.31
N ILE A 281 7.20 -20.38 1.11
CA ILE A 281 8.45 -19.60 1.04
C ILE A 281 9.66 -20.49 1.36
N ARG A 282 9.54 -21.42 2.32
CA ARG A 282 10.64 -22.34 2.70
C ARG A 282 10.93 -23.40 1.63
N ARG A 283 9.89 -23.98 1.03
CA ARG A 283 10.02 -25.23 0.26
C ARG A 283 9.99 -25.02 -1.25
N SER A 284 9.24 -24.03 -1.74
CA SER A 284 9.09 -23.80 -3.18
C SER A 284 10.34 -23.19 -3.83
N ALA A 285 10.30 -23.08 -5.16
CA ALA A 285 11.32 -22.38 -5.94
C ALA A 285 10.98 -20.91 -6.23
N LEU A 286 9.78 -20.43 -5.86
CA LEU A 286 9.22 -19.14 -6.28
C LEU A 286 10.18 -17.96 -6.03
N PHE A 287 10.76 -17.89 -4.82
CA PHE A 287 11.56 -16.75 -4.38
C PHE A 287 13.07 -17.04 -4.40
N ARG A 288 13.51 -18.04 -5.17
CA ARG A 288 14.95 -18.36 -5.30
C ARG A 288 15.67 -17.46 -6.28
N ALA A 289 14.98 -16.98 -7.33
CA ALA A 289 15.51 -16.00 -8.27
C ALA A 289 15.66 -14.64 -7.59
N HIS A 290 16.77 -13.93 -7.84
CA HIS A 290 17.07 -12.62 -7.24
C HIS A 290 16.93 -12.59 -5.71
N ARG A 291 17.21 -13.73 -5.06
CA ARG A 291 17.19 -13.88 -3.60
C ARG A 291 18.23 -12.97 -2.93
N ALA A 292 19.41 -12.88 -3.54
CA ALA A 292 20.42 -11.90 -3.20
C ALA A 292 20.18 -10.60 -3.98
N GLY A 293 20.49 -9.47 -3.36
CA GLY A 293 20.34 -8.15 -3.97
C GLY A 293 21.14 -7.94 -5.28
N PRO A 294 21.07 -6.74 -5.86
CA PRO A 294 20.57 -5.53 -5.22
C PRO A 294 19.03 -5.43 -5.26
N PHE A 295 18.46 -4.83 -4.22
CA PHE A 295 17.02 -4.67 -3.99
C PHE A 295 16.58 -3.24 -4.37
N PRO A 296 15.58 -3.08 -5.25
CA PRO A 296 15.06 -1.78 -5.63
C PRO A 296 14.29 -1.14 -4.46
N LEU A 297 14.39 0.18 -4.32
CA LEU A 297 13.48 0.98 -3.51
C LEU A 297 12.10 0.97 -4.18
N LEU A 298 11.06 0.69 -3.41
CA LEU A 298 9.66 0.73 -3.84
C LEU A 298 8.86 1.63 -2.91
N HIS A 299 7.78 2.20 -3.45
CA HIS A 299 6.78 2.92 -2.66
C HIS A 299 5.93 1.98 -1.79
N MET A 300 5.81 0.71 -2.19
CA MET A 300 4.95 -0.34 -1.61
C MET A 300 3.44 -0.11 -1.67
N ASP A 301 2.98 1.14 -1.80
CA ASP A 301 1.55 1.46 -1.95
C ASP A 301 1.29 2.45 -3.10
N ILE A 302 1.89 2.23 -4.27
CA ILE A 302 1.78 3.16 -5.42
C ILE A 302 0.53 2.87 -6.27
N GLY A 303 -0.64 3.00 -5.64
CA GLY A 303 -1.95 2.88 -6.28
C GLY A 303 -2.58 4.21 -6.68
N THR A 304 -3.80 4.16 -7.21
CA THR A 304 -4.55 5.35 -7.68
C THR A 304 -4.86 6.36 -6.56
N GLN A 305 -4.87 5.92 -5.30
CA GLN A 305 -5.02 6.79 -4.11
C GLN A 305 -3.81 7.72 -3.88
N ASN A 306 -2.62 7.28 -4.29
CA ASN A 306 -1.35 7.93 -3.95
C ASN A 306 -0.70 8.64 -5.15
N LEU A 307 -1.40 8.66 -6.29
CA LEU A 307 -1.04 9.44 -7.47
C LEU A 307 -1.95 10.65 -7.60
N LEU A 308 -1.37 11.85 -7.44
CA LEU A 308 -2.07 13.10 -7.69
C LEU A 308 -1.97 13.47 -9.16
N VAL A 309 -3.11 13.78 -9.79
CA VAL A 309 -3.19 14.18 -11.18
C VAL A 309 -3.88 15.53 -11.38
N ASP A 310 -3.48 16.25 -12.43
CA ASP A 310 -4.17 17.46 -12.90
C ASP A 310 -5.39 17.15 -13.77
N ALA A 311 -6.01 18.18 -14.35
CA ALA A 311 -7.19 18.03 -15.21
C ALA A 311 -6.94 17.26 -16.50
N GLU A 312 -5.68 17.15 -16.92
CA GLU A 312 -5.24 16.48 -18.14
C GLU A 312 -4.66 15.08 -17.87
N TYR A 313 -4.76 14.58 -16.63
CA TYR A 313 -4.18 13.32 -16.15
C TYR A 313 -2.65 13.26 -16.23
N ASN A 314 -1.98 14.41 -16.09
CA ASN A 314 -0.55 14.41 -15.80
C ASN A 314 -0.35 14.13 -14.31
N ILE A 315 0.58 13.24 -13.98
CA ILE A 315 0.94 12.95 -12.59
C ILE A 315 1.77 14.13 -12.07
N VAL A 316 1.19 14.88 -11.12
CA VAL A 316 1.81 16.05 -10.51
C VAL A 316 2.39 15.76 -9.13
N GLY A 317 2.10 14.58 -8.57
CA GLY A 317 2.56 14.19 -7.23
C GLY A 317 2.44 12.70 -6.97
N VAL A 318 3.45 12.15 -6.28
CA VAL A 318 3.41 10.84 -5.61
C VAL A 318 3.47 11.09 -4.11
N VAL A 319 2.46 10.65 -3.38
CA VAL A 319 2.27 10.95 -1.96
C VAL A 319 2.19 9.67 -1.13
N ASP A 320 2.29 9.82 0.18
CA ASP A 320 2.17 8.73 1.15
C ASP A 320 3.29 7.68 1.09
N TRP A 321 4.52 8.12 1.39
CA TRP A 321 5.73 7.29 1.31
C TRP A 321 5.96 6.45 2.58
N GLU A 322 4.96 6.32 3.46
CA GLU A 322 5.16 5.73 4.79
C GLU A 322 5.44 4.22 4.76
N MET A 323 5.13 3.54 3.67
CA MET A 323 5.44 2.13 3.44
C MET A 323 6.71 1.92 2.59
N ALA A 324 7.38 3.00 2.16
CA ALA A 324 8.48 2.89 1.23
C ALA A 324 9.69 2.19 1.84
N GLN A 325 10.22 1.22 1.10
CA GLN A 325 11.35 0.38 1.52
C GLN A 325 12.00 -0.26 0.30
N THR A 326 13.21 -0.77 0.48
CA THR A 326 13.79 -1.69 -0.51
C THR A 326 13.15 -3.06 -0.35
N ALA A 327 12.88 -3.75 -1.45
CA ALA A 327 12.12 -5.00 -1.45
C ALA A 327 12.64 -5.99 -2.51
N PRO A 328 12.25 -7.28 -2.45
CA PRO A 328 12.52 -8.22 -3.53
C PRO A 328 11.92 -7.74 -4.85
N TRP A 329 12.54 -8.07 -5.99
CA TRP A 329 12.01 -7.71 -7.31
C TRP A 329 10.58 -8.23 -7.52
N ALA A 330 10.24 -9.39 -6.97
CA ALA A 330 8.90 -9.97 -6.97
C ALA A 330 7.81 -9.09 -6.32
N ALA A 331 8.18 -8.04 -5.57
CA ALA A 331 7.21 -7.06 -5.06
C ALA A 331 6.63 -6.16 -6.16
N HIS A 332 7.17 -6.19 -7.39
CA HIS A 332 6.50 -5.59 -8.54
C HIS A 332 5.39 -6.49 -9.06
N HIS A 333 4.15 -6.14 -8.74
CA HIS A 333 2.95 -6.80 -9.25
C HIS A 333 1.97 -5.77 -9.85
N TYR A 334 0.99 -6.25 -10.62
CA TYR A 334 -0.10 -5.39 -11.08
C TYR A 334 -0.89 -4.82 -9.90
N GLN A 335 -1.37 -3.59 -10.06
CA GLN A 335 -2.04 -2.81 -9.02
C GLN A 335 -3.55 -2.79 -9.25
N TYR A 336 -4.34 -2.49 -8.21
CA TYR A 336 -5.74 -2.13 -8.43
C TYR A 336 -5.83 -0.83 -9.25
N PRO A 337 -6.78 -0.73 -10.22
CA PRO A 337 -7.93 -1.62 -10.44
C PRO A 337 -7.72 -2.80 -11.41
N PHE A 338 -6.49 -3.12 -11.82
CA PHE A 338 -6.18 -4.21 -12.76
C PHE A 338 -5.24 -5.26 -12.12
N PRO A 339 -5.61 -5.86 -10.96
CA PRO A 339 -4.76 -6.81 -10.24
C PRO A 339 -4.40 -8.03 -11.12
N PRO A 340 -3.36 -8.82 -10.75
CA PRO A 340 -3.13 -10.09 -11.42
C PRO A 340 -4.36 -11.00 -11.30
N ALA A 341 -4.55 -11.91 -12.27
CA ALA A 341 -5.55 -12.95 -12.14
C ALA A 341 -5.19 -13.88 -10.97
N ASP A 342 -6.20 -14.19 -10.17
CA ASP A 342 -6.20 -15.22 -9.13
C ASP A 342 -6.02 -16.62 -9.75
N ASP A 343 -6.66 -16.89 -10.89
CA ASP A 343 -6.36 -18.06 -11.72
C ASP A 343 -6.10 -17.67 -13.19
N PRO A 344 -4.83 -17.72 -13.65
CA PRO A 344 -4.49 -17.43 -15.04
C PRO A 344 -5.20 -18.33 -16.06
N ALA A 345 -5.52 -19.57 -15.70
CA ALA A 345 -6.22 -20.51 -16.59
C ALA A 345 -7.71 -20.14 -16.72
N ASP A 346 -8.36 -19.72 -15.63
CA ASP A 346 -9.74 -19.21 -15.66
C ASP A 346 -9.84 -17.94 -16.51
N MET A 347 -8.95 -16.98 -16.28
CA MET A 347 -8.89 -15.77 -17.10
C MET A 347 -8.67 -16.12 -18.58
N ALA A 348 -7.76 -17.05 -18.88
CA ALA A 348 -7.51 -17.47 -20.27
C ALA A 348 -8.73 -18.15 -20.91
N ALA A 349 -9.44 -19.00 -20.17
CA ALA A 349 -10.67 -19.65 -20.64
C ALA A 349 -11.76 -18.60 -20.95
N ALA A 350 -11.97 -17.65 -20.04
CA ALA A 350 -12.93 -16.58 -20.23
C ALA A 350 -12.58 -15.64 -21.38
N LEU A 351 -11.29 -15.36 -21.62
CA LEU A 351 -10.85 -14.58 -22.78
C LEU A 351 -11.05 -15.32 -24.10
N GLY A 352 -11.02 -16.66 -24.08
CA GLY A 352 -11.21 -17.52 -25.26
C GLY A 352 -12.68 -17.71 -25.68
N ASP A 353 -13.63 -17.37 -24.81
CA ASP A 353 -15.06 -17.53 -25.04
C ASP A 353 -15.81 -16.18 -24.90
N PRO A 354 -16.21 -15.54 -26.01
CA PRO A 354 -16.96 -14.28 -25.99
C PRO A 354 -18.31 -14.34 -25.26
N ASP A 355 -18.91 -15.54 -25.12
CA ASP A 355 -20.17 -15.75 -24.42
C ASP A 355 -19.96 -16.02 -22.91
N HIS A 356 -18.70 -16.13 -22.46
CA HIS A 356 -18.39 -16.34 -21.05
C HIS A 356 -18.80 -15.12 -20.22
N PRO A 357 -19.50 -15.28 -19.06
CA PRO A 357 -19.99 -14.16 -18.26
C PRO A 357 -18.89 -13.17 -17.81
N ALA A 358 -17.67 -13.66 -17.59
CA ALA A 358 -16.53 -12.85 -17.18
C ALA A 358 -15.73 -12.27 -18.36
N HIS A 359 -16.05 -12.61 -19.62
CA HIS A 359 -15.27 -12.23 -20.81
C HIS A 359 -15.01 -10.72 -20.88
N VAL A 360 -16.06 -9.91 -20.70
CA VAL A 360 -15.95 -8.44 -20.79
C VAL A 360 -15.06 -7.88 -19.67
N GLY A 361 -15.23 -8.37 -18.44
CA GLY A 361 -14.45 -7.92 -17.27
C GLY A 361 -12.97 -8.26 -17.43
N TYR A 362 -12.67 -9.52 -17.74
CA TYR A 362 -11.28 -9.95 -17.96
C TYR A 362 -10.67 -9.31 -19.20
N SER A 363 -11.42 -9.06 -20.28
CA SER A 363 -10.90 -8.34 -21.46
C SER A 363 -10.41 -6.94 -21.10
N ARG A 364 -11.13 -6.22 -20.24
CA ARG A 364 -10.74 -4.88 -19.77
C ARG A 364 -9.46 -4.94 -18.93
N ILE A 365 -9.43 -5.81 -17.91
CA ILE A 365 -8.26 -5.99 -17.04
C ILE A 365 -7.04 -6.42 -17.86
N HIS A 366 -7.19 -7.42 -18.72
CA HIS A 366 -6.11 -7.93 -19.55
C HIS A 366 -5.57 -6.87 -20.53
N ALA A 367 -6.45 -6.03 -21.10
CA ALA A 367 -6.01 -4.91 -21.94
C ALA A 367 -5.18 -3.89 -21.15
N LEU A 368 -5.59 -3.55 -19.93
CA LEU A 368 -4.85 -2.65 -19.03
C LEU A 368 -3.49 -3.25 -18.63
N GLN A 369 -3.46 -4.52 -18.22
CA GLN A 369 -2.23 -5.24 -17.88
C GLN A 369 -1.22 -5.24 -19.05
N ARG A 370 -1.68 -5.57 -20.26
CA ARG A 370 -0.84 -5.54 -21.46
C ARG A 370 -0.30 -4.16 -21.78
N LEU A 371 -1.14 -3.13 -21.66
CA LEU A 371 -0.70 -1.75 -21.88
C LEU A 371 0.32 -1.33 -20.81
N TYR A 372 0.08 -1.69 -19.55
CA TYR A 372 0.97 -1.40 -18.44
C TYR A 372 2.34 -2.07 -18.60
N CYS A 373 2.39 -3.36 -18.94
CA CYS A 373 3.65 -4.06 -19.27
C CYS A 373 4.38 -3.43 -20.45
N CYS A 374 3.64 -3.04 -21.50
CA CYS A 374 4.22 -2.33 -22.64
C CYS A 374 4.85 -1.00 -22.21
N LYS A 375 4.18 -0.22 -21.35
CA LYS A 375 4.72 1.05 -20.84
C LYS A 375 5.92 0.88 -19.91
N PHE A 376 5.99 -0.21 -19.15
CA PHE A 376 7.22 -0.56 -18.43
C PHE A 376 8.37 -0.87 -19.39
N ALA A 377 8.15 -1.67 -20.44
CA ALA A 377 9.19 -1.97 -21.42
C ALA A 377 9.71 -0.69 -22.12
N GLU A 378 8.81 0.25 -22.45
CA GLU A 378 9.18 1.57 -22.97
C GLU A 378 10.02 2.38 -21.96
N ALA A 379 9.61 2.43 -20.69
CA ALA A 379 10.33 3.14 -19.64
C ALA A 379 11.73 2.55 -19.39
N GLU A 380 11.86 1.22 -19.36
CA GLU A 380 13.13 0.52 -19.21
C GLU A 380 14.07 0.74 -20.40
N ALA A 381 13.52 0.81 -21.63
CA ALA A 381 14.29 1.16 -22.81
C ALA A 381 14.87 2.58 -22.69
N ALA A 382 14.06 3.56 -22.27
CA ALA A 382 14.51 4.93 -22.03
C ALA A 382 15.62 5.00 -20.95
N LEU A 383 15.44 4.30 -19.83
CA LEU A 383 16.46 4.22 -18.78
C LEU A 383 17.80 3.63 -19.27
N ARG A 384 17.75 2.66 -20.19
CA ARG A 384 18.95 2.09 -20.81
C ARG A 384 19.65 3.09 -21.71
N GLU A 385 18.90 3.89 -22.47
CA GLU A 385 19.45 4.98 -23.30
C GLU A 385 20.08 6.10 -22.45
N GLU A 386 19.51 6.38 -21.27
CA GLU A 386 20.04 7.34 -20.30
C GLU A 386 21.28 6.83 -19.54
N GLY A 387 21.64 5.54 -19.67
CA GLY A 387 22.79 4.93 -18.99
C GLY A 387 22.53 4.46 -17.56
N THR A 388 21.26 4.35 -17.15
CA THR A 388 20.84 3.86 -15.82
C THR A 388 19.88 2.66 -15.95
N PRO A 389 20.29 1.54 -16.57
CA PRO A 389 19.41 0.39 -16.78
C PRO A 389 19.03 -0.29 -15.46
N LEU A 390 17.87 -0.95 -15.44
CA LEU A 390 17.47 -1.79 -14.32
C LEU A 390 18.28 -3.09 -14.29
N ALA A 391 18.52 -3.60 -13.07
CA ALA A 391 19.19 -4.88 -12.86
C ALA A 391 18.29 -6.08 -13.25
N VAL A 392 16.97 -5.92 -13.13
CA VAL A 392 15.94 -6.89 -13.50
C VAL A 392 14.83 -6.14 -14.22
N SER A 393 14.27 -6.72 -15.30
CA SER A 393 13.14 -6.11 -16.00
C SER A 393 11.87 -6.25 -15.16
N VAL A 394 11.24 -5.13 -14.83
CA VAL A 394 9.93 -5.10 -14.17
C VAL A 394 8.85 -5.66 -15.11
N ALA A 395 8.94 -5.33 -16.41
CA ALA A 395 8.02 -5.87 -17.41
C ALA A 395 8.01 -7.41 -17.46
N GLU A 396 9.18 -8.05 -17.31
CA GLU A 396 9.28 -9.52 -17.22
C GLU A 396 8.82 -10.07 -15.86
N VAL A 397 9.05 -9.32 -14.78
CA VAL A 397 8.66 -9.75 -13.42
C VAL A 397 7.15 -9.74 -13.21
N LEU A 398 6.42 -8.79 -13.78
CA LEU A 398 4.98 -8.59 -13.54
C LEU A 398 4.16 -9.87 -13.75
N ASP A 399 4.46 -10.64 -14.80
CA ASP A 399 3.77 -11.89 -15.16
C ASP A 399 4.40 -13.15 -14.55
N SER A 400 5.40 -13.02 -13.68
CA SER A 400 6.05 -14.16 -13.03
C SER A 400 5.20 -14.77 -11.91
N ASP A 401 5.38 -16.07 -11.66
CA ASP A 401 4.77 -16.76 -10.51
C ASP A 401 5.18 -16.13 -9.17
N ALA A 402 6.41 -15.63 -9.07
CA ALA A 402 6.90 -14.96 -7.87
C ALA A 402 6.16 -13.65 -7.59
N SER A 403 5.90 -12.84 -8.62
CA SER A 403 5.11 -11.61 -8.51
C SER A 403 3.66 -11.89 -8.11
N ARG A 404 3.01 -12.86 -8.78
CA ARG A 404 1.65 -13.30 -8.41
C ARG A 404 1.58 -13.80 -6.98
N ALA A 405 2.54 -14.64 -6.57
CA ALA A 405 2.63 -15.14 -5.22
C ALA A 405 2.83 -14.01 -4.20
N TYR A 406 3.69 -13.03 -4.50
CA TYR A 406 3.88 -11.86 -3.65
C TYR A 406 2.58 -11.08 -3.46
N PHE A 407 1.86 -10.78 -4.55
CA PHE A 407 0.55 -10.12 -4.50
C PHE A 407 -0.43 -10.87 -3.60
N MET A 408 -0.62 -12.17 -3.81
CA MET A 408 -1.56 -12.97 -3.00
C MET A 408 -1.19 -12.96 -1.51
N MET A 409 0.10 -13.03 -1.18
CA MET A 409 0.56 -12.96 0.21
C MET A 409 0.36 -11.57 0.84
N GLU A 410 0.46 -10.49 0.05
CA GLU A 410 0.24 -9.11 0.49
C GLU A 410 -1.25 -8.81 0.71
N ARG A 411 -2.12 -9.36 -0.15
CA ARG A 411 -3.58 -9.18 -0.06
C ARG A 411 -4.27 -10.05 0.99
N HIS A 412 -3.61 -11.07 1.49
CA HIS A 412 -4.16 -11.97 2.50
C HIS A 412 -4.49 -11.19 3.79
N GLY A 413 -5.71 -11.37 4.30
CA GLY A 413 -6.27 -10.66 5.44
C GLY A 413 -6.73 -9.24 5.13
N VAL A 414 -6.58 -8.77 3.89
CA VAL A 414 -6.94 -7.40 3.47
C VAL A 414 -8.26 -7.36 2.69
N ASP A 415 -8.47 -8.31 1.78
CA ASP A 415 -9.66 -8.36 0.93
C ASP A 415 -10.84 -9.13 1.55
N GLY A 416 -10.60 -9.76 2.70
CA GLY A 416 -11.60 -10.47 3.50
C GLY A 416 -11.60 -12.00 3.29
N PRO A 417 -12.35 -12.73 4.13
CA PRO A 417 -12.35 -14.19 4.21
C PRO A 417 -12.45 -14.97 2.89
N VAL A 418 -13.39 -14.57 2.03
CA VAL A 418 -13.62 -15.23 0.75
C VAL A 418 -12.39 -15.14 -0.14
N TRP A 419 -11.70 -13.99 -0.12
CA TRP A 419 -10.48 -13.78 -0.89
C TRP A 419 -9.28 -14.48 -0.25
N ASP A 420 -9.25 -14.62 1.07
CA ASP A 420 -8.19 -15.36 1.77
C ASP A 420 -8.16 -16.83 1.34
N GLU A 421 -9.33 -17.45 1.17
CA GLU A 421 -9.45 -18.79 0.58
C GLU A 421 -8.92 -18.81 -0.86
N VAL A 422 -9.43 -17.91 -1.71
CA VAL A 422 -9.06 -17.84 -3.13
C VAL A 422 -7.55 -17.70 -3.29
N PHE A 423 -6.94 -16.77 -2.55
CA PHE A 423 -5.51 -16.52 -2.58
C PHE A 423 -4.69 -17.67 -2.01
N ALA A 424 -5.13 -18.32 -0.92
CA ALA A 424 -4.43 -19.48 -0.38
C ALA A 424 -4.38 -20.63 -1.39
N ARG A 425 -5.51 -20.96 -2.03
CA ARG A 425 -5.60 -22.02 -3.03
C ARG A 425 -4.78 -21.70 -4.28
N ALA A 426 -4.90 -20.46 -4.79
CA ALA A 426 -4.15 -19.99 -5.94
C ALA A 426 -2.63 -19.94 -5.67
N LEU A 427 -2.21 -19.60 -4.45
CA LEU A 427 -0.80 -19.59 -4.05
C LEU A 427 -0.20 -21.00 -4.06
N VAL A 428 -0.92 -22.00 -3.53
CA VAL A 428 -0.49 -23.41 -3.56
C VAL A 428 -0.36 -23.90 -5.01
N ARG A 429 -1.37 -23.59 -5.85
CA ARG A 429 -1.34 -23.92 -7.29
C ARG A 429 -0.14 -23.29 -7.99
N THR A 430 0.11 -22.00 -7.73
CA THR A 430 1.24 -21.24 -8.29
C THR A 430 2.59 -21.80 -7.83
N ALA A 431 2.69 -22.25 -6.57
CA ALA A 431 3.93 -22.75 -6.01
C ALA A 431 4.34 -24.14 -6.51
N TYR A 432 3.36 -25.01 -6.79
CA TYR A 432 3.60 -26.44 -7.02
C TYR A 432 2.99 -27.01 -8.31
N GLY A 433 2.15 -26.25 -9.03
CA GLY A 433 1.50 -26.72 -10.25
C GLY A 433 0.49 -27.84 -10.04
N LEU A 434 -0.16 -27.89 -8.87
CA LEU A 434 -1.13 -28.92 -8.49
C LEU A 434 -2.50 -28.65 -9.13
N ASP A 435 -3.27 -29.71 -9.36
CA ASP A 435 -4.69 -29.62 -9.72
C ASP A 435 -5.58 -29.38 -8.48
N GLU A 436 -6.90 -29.28 -8.67
CA GLU A 436 -7.84 -29.01 -7.58
C GLU A 436 -7.78 -30.03 -6.43
N GLU A 437 -7.58 -31.31 -6.76
CA GLU A 437 -7.46 -32.37 -5.77
C GLU A 437 -6.14 -32.26 -5.00
N GLY A 438 -5.02 -32.05 -5.70
CA GLY A 438 -3.72 -31.84 -5.08
C GLY A 438 -3.65 -30.58 -4.23
N VAL A 439 -4.29 -29.48 -4.64
CA VAL A 439 -4.40 -28.25 -3.83
C VAL A 439 -5.15 -28.53 -2.53
N ARG A 440 -6.29 -29.22 -2.61
CA ARG A 440 -7.08 -29.60 -1.43
C ARG A 440 -6.27 -30.47 -0.48
N GLU A 441 -5.66 -31.55 -0.98
CA GLU A 441 -4.85 -32.46 -0.17
C GLU A 441 -3.67 -31.75 0.52
N TYR A 442 -3.00 -30.84 -0.19
CA TYR A 442 -1.90 -30.06 0.38
C TYR A 442 -2.38 -29.13 1.51
N ILE A 443 -3.50 -28.42 1.30
CA ILE A 443 -4.06 -27.52 2.31
C ILE A 443 -4.50 -28.30 3.55
N ASP A 444 -5.23 -29.40 3.37
CA ASP A 444 -5.70 -30.24 4.48
C ASP A 444 -4.51 -30.84 5.27
N CYS A 445 -3.43 -31.23 4.57
CA CYS A 445 -2.19 -31.67 5.21
C CYS A 445 -1.53 -30.55 6.04
N LYS A 446 -1.46 -29.32 5.50
CA LYS A 446 -0.84 -28.18 6.20
C LYS A 446 -1.69 -27.67 7.36
N GLU A 447 -2.99 -27.79 7.27
CA GLU A 447 -3.91 -27.51 8.37
C GLU A 447 -3.69 -28.47 9.53
N ALA A 448 -3.61 -29.78 9.26
CA ALA A 448 -3.30 -30.78 10.29
C ALA A 448 -1.92 -30.56 10.94
N GLU A 449 -0.90 -30.16 10.16
CA GLU A 449 0.41 -29.77 10.70
C GLU A 449 0.31 -28.52 11.60
N MET A 450 -0.44 -27.50 11.19
CA MET A 450 -0.64 -26.27 11.95
C MET A 450 -1.37 -26.54 13.27
N GLU A 451 -2.42 -27.36 13.25
CA GLU A 451 -3.18 -27.74 14.44
C GLU A 451 -2.31 -28.51 15.44
N ALA A 452 -1.47 -29.43 14.96
CA ALA A 452 -0.52 -30.15 15.80
C ALA A 452 0.55 -29.24 16.44
N GLU A 453 0.92 -28.11 15.80
CA GLU A 453 1.80 -27.09 16.42
C GLU A 453 1.10 -26.27 17.53
N LEU A 454 -0.23 -26.19 17.50
CA LEU A 454 -1.04 -25.42 18.44
C LEU A 454 -1.47 -26.21 19.67
N GLU A 455 -1.50 -27.54 19.61
CA GLU A 455 -1.74 -28.39 20.78
C GLU A 455 -0.48 -28.43 21.67
N PRO A 456 -0.52 -27.87 22.90
CA PRO A 456 0.59 -28.03 23.83
C PRO A 456 0.69 -29.51 24.21
N GLU A 457 1.90 -30.07 24.26
CA GLU A 457 2.18 -31.42 24.79
C GLU A 457 1.41 -31.65 26.10
N ALA A 458 0.26 -32.30 26.01
CA ALA A 458 -0.55 -32.68 27.14
C ALA A 458 0.01 -33.96 27.78
N GLU A 459 1.31 -34.01 28.07
CA GLU A 459 1.94 -35.19 28.68
C GLU A 459 3.12 -34.78 29.58
N GLY A 460 2.77 -34.44 30.82
CA GLY A 460 3.71 -34.15 31.89
C GLY A 460 3.12 -34.25 33.29
N CYS A 461 2.11 -35.10 33.49
CA CYS A 461 1.65 -35.53 34.82
C CYS A 461 1.38 -37.04 34.79
N CYS A 462 2.45 -37.82 34.68
CA CYS A 462 2.45 -39.22 35.09
C CYS A 462 2.52 -39.30 36.63
N GLU A 463 1.58 -40.07 37.16
CA GLU A 463 1.69 -40.95 38.33
C GLU A 463 1.86 -40.34 39.73
N GLY A 464 0.79 -40.50 40.53
CA GLY A 464 0.78 -40.54 41.98
C GLY A 464 -0.26 -41.54 42.47
#